data_AF-A0A2W7M7A9-F1
#
_entry.id   AF-A0A2W7M7A9-F1
#
_cell.length_a   1.000
_cell.length_b   1.000
_cell.length_c   1.000
_cell.angle_alpha   90.00
_cell.angle_beta   90.00
_cell.angle_gamma   90.00
#
_symmetry.space_group_name_H-M   'P 1'
#
loop_
_entity.id
_entity.type
_entity.pdbx_description
1 polymer ?
#
loop_
_entity_poly.entity_id
_entity_poly.type
_entity_poly.pdbx_seq_one_letter_code
_entity_poly.pdbx_strand_id
1 'polypeptide(L)'
;MPKFDLRGGEIFLRVGIHKGINKGFGVRHVWEAHKADLAKYGCHTIDDVATHIAKMVVPGAPIYCEFKEMRGDHRVAVLKNPTGSLILEPRNERRGFGYYVVTWYPKRRAEGTLVGTIAKPDSRQ
;
A
#
# COMPACT_ATOMS: atom_id res chain seq x y z
N MET A 1 -7.94 -20.84 -13.56
CA MET A 1 -7.77 -19.88 -12.45
C MET A 1 -8.35 -18.55 -12.89
N PRO A 2 -9.16 -17.85 -12.07
CA PRO A 2 -9.62 -16.51 -12.45
C PRO A 2 -8.39 -15.61 -12.61
N LYS A 3 -8.22 -15.06 -13.81
CA LYS A 3 -7.15 -14.15 -14.16
C LYS A 3 -7.56 -12.77 -13.64
N PHE A 4 -7.26 -12.48 -12.39
CA PHE A 4 -7.42 -11.13 -11.85
C PHE A 4 -6.36 -10.25 -12.53
N ASP A 5 -6.78 -9.45 -13.49
CA ASP A 5 -5.87 -8.57 -14.24
C ASP A 5 -5.78 -7.22 -13.51
N LEU A 6 -4.74 -7.05 -12.70
CA LEU A 6 -4.38 -5.75 -12.14
C LEU A 6 -3.67 -4.94 -13.21
N ARG A 7 -4.19 -3.76 -13.53
CA ARG A 7 -3.52 -2.81 -14.44
C ARG A 7 -2.18 -2.39 -13.81
N GLY A 8 -1.09 -2.45 -14.58
CA GLY A 8 0.17 -1.86 -14.13
C GLY A 8 0.04 -0.36 -13.87
N GLY A 9 0.74 0.16 -12.87
CA GLY A 9 0.70 1.58 -12.52
C GLY A 9 1.72 1.94 -11.44
N GLU A 10 2.05 3.23 -11.37
CA GLU A 10 2.94 3.78 -10.33
C GLU A 10 2.28 3.76 -8.96
N ILE A 11 3.11 3.70 -7.90
CA ILE A 11 2.66 3.81 -6.51
C ILE A 11 3.00 5.20 -5.98
N PHE A 12 1.99 5.90 -5.48
CA PHE A 12 2.10 7.25 -4.96
C PHE A 12 1.88 7.28 -3.44
N LEU A 13 2.85 7.84 -2.72
CA LEU A 13 2.70 8.24 -1.34
C LEU A 13 2.44 9.74 -1.27
N ARG A 14 1.23 10.15 -0.88
CA ARG A 14 0.88 11.56 -0.68
C ARG A 14 1.10 12.00 0.76
N VAL A 15 1.22 13.31 0.97
CA VAL A 15 1.24 13.92 2.32
C VAL A 15 0.01 13.46 3.11
N GLY A 16 -1.17 13.57 2.50
CA GLY A 16 -2.41 13.04 3.06
C GLY A 16 -2.85 13.69 4.37
N ILE A 17 -3.76 13.03 5.09
CA ILE A 17 -4.35 13.52 6.34
C ILE A 17 -4.85 12.37 7.20
N HIS A 18 -4.69 12.48 8.52
CA HIS A 18 -5.38 11.63 9.50
C HIS A 18 -6.65 12.33 10.00
N LYS A 19 -7.76 11.61 10.03
CA LYS A 19 -9.06 12.10 10.53
C LYS A 19 -9.61 11.25 11.68
N GLY A 20 -8.84 10.27 12.17
CA GLY A 20 -9.24 9.33 13.22
C GLY A 20 -9.00 7.87 12.84
N ILE A 21 -9.42 6.96 13.72
CA ILE A 21 -9.22 5.51 13.57
C ILE A 21 -9.80 5.04 12.23
N ASN A 22 -8.96 4.39 11.42
CA ASN A 22 -9.30 3.92 10.06
C ASN A 22 -9.85 5.01 9.12
N LYS A 23 -9.57 6.29 9.42
CA LYS A 23 -9.99 7.44 8.62
C LYS A 23 -8.77 8.28 8.27
N GLY A 24 -8.37 8.25 7.01
CA GLY A 24 -7.25 9.03 6.51
C GLY A 24 -6.55 8.35 5.34
N PHE A 25 -5.53 9.01 4.83
CA PHE A 25 -4.63 8.42 3.83
C PHE A 25 -3.25 9.09 3.87
N GLY A 26 -2.25 8.47 3.24
CA GLY A 26 -0.93 9.05 3.03
C GLY A 26 -0.01 9.03 4.25
N VAL A 27 1.16 9.67 4.11
CA VAL A 27 2.26 9.59 5.08
C VAL A 27 1.87 10.10 6.46
N ARG A 28 1.08 11.18 6.54
CA ARG A 28 0.58 11.72 7.82
C ARG A 28 -0.34 10.72 8.51
N HIS A 29 -1.24 10.08 7.76
CA HIS A 29 -2.12 9.07 8.32
C HIS A 29 -1.34 7.87 8.85
N VAL A 30 -0.38 7.37 8.08
CA VAL A 30 0.47 6.24 8.49
C VAL A 30 1.23 6.57 9.76
N TRP A 31 1.88 7.74 9.81
CA TRP A 31 2.63 8.19 10.98
C TRP A 31 1.74 8.29 12.23
N GLU A 32 0.64 9.05 12.15
CA GLU A 32 -0.21 9.30 13.31
C GLU A 32 -0.91 8.03 13.81
N ALA A 33 -1.34 7.14 12.90
CA ALA A 33 -2.05 5.92 13.27
C ALA A 33 -1.13 4.79 13.77
N HIS A 34 0.14 4.76 13.34
CA HIS A 34 1.02 3.58 13.56
C HIS A 34 2.39 3.91 14.16
N LYS A 35 2.60 5.12 14.72
CA LYS A 35 3.88 5.56 15.30
C LYS A 35 4.53 4.52 16.23
N ALA A 36 3.76 3.91 17.11
CA ALA A 36 4.27 2.92 18.07
C ALA A 36 4.80 1.64 17.40
N ASP A 37 4.18 1.22 16.31
CA ASP A 37 4.64 0.06 15.54
C ASP A 37 5.79 0.43 14.62
N LEU A 38 5.73 1.60 13.98
CA LEU A 38 6.79 2.16 13.14
C LEU A 38 8.12 2.29 13.89
N ALA A 39 8.09 2.67 15.17
CA ALA A 39 9.28 2.74 16.01
C ALA A 39 10.01 1.38 16.12
N LYS A 40 9.29 0.25 16.08
CA LYS A 40 9.88 -1.10 16.09
C LYS A 40 10.62 -1.43 14.80
N TYR A 41 10.36 -0.69 13.73
CA TYR A 41 11.04 -0.77 12.43
C TYR A 41 12.05 0.37 12.24
N GLY A 42 12.42 1.09 13.32
CA GLY A 42 13.42 2.16 13.28
C GLY A 42 12.92 3.47 12.67
N CYS A 43 11.60 3.66 12.55
CA CYS A 43 11.02 4.90 12.07
C CYS A 43 10.70 5.81 13.27
N HIS A 44 11.40 6.94 13.38
CA HIS A 44 11.28 7.87 14.51
C HIS A 44 10.76 9.24 14.10
N THR A 45 10.72 9.52 12.80
CA THR A 45 10.20 10.74 12.18
C THR A 45 9.19 10.41 11.09
N ILE A 46 8.43 11.42 10.65
CA ILE A 46 7.51 11.28 9.53
C ILE A 46 8.23 10.99 8.20
N ASP A 47 9.47 11.49 8.05
CA ASP A 47 10.28 11.29 6.85
C ASP A 47 10.77 9.83 6.74
N ASP A 48 10.99 9.16 7.88
CA ASP A 48 11.34 7.74 7.91
C ASP A 48 10.21 6.86 7.33
N VAL A 49 8.96 7.32 7.42
CA VAL A 49 7.81 6.58 6.89
C VAL A 49 7.89 6.43 5.38
N ALA A 50 8.31 7.47 4.66
CA ALA A 50 8.48 7.41 3.21
C ALA A 50 9.57 6.38 2.84
N THR A 51 10.68 6.39 3.57
CA THR A 51 11.77 5.44 3.40
C THR A 51 11.32 4.01 3.71
N HIS A 52 10.53 3.81 4.77
CA HIS A 52 9.98 2.51 5.14
C HIS A 52 9.04 1.96 4.07
N ILE A 53 8.11 2.78 3.58
CA ILE A 53 7.18 2.39 2.52
C ILE A 53 7.92 2.07 1.22
N ALA A 54 8.94 2.85 0.84
CA ALA A 54 9.73 2.58 -0.36
C ALA A 54 10.43 1.21 -0.29
N LYS A 55 10.98 0.84 0.89
CA LYS A 55 11.58 -0.49 1.12
C LYS A 55 10.57 -1.63 1.04
N MET A 56 9.26 -1.35 1.11
CA MET A 56 8.23 -2.37 0.97
C MET A 56 7.95 -2.75 -0.48
N VAL A 57 8.12 -1.80 -1.40
CA VAL A 57 7.81 -1.95 -2.82
C VAL A 57 8.99 -2.63 -3.52
N VAL A 58 9.12 -3.93 -3.28
CA VAL A 58 10.20 -4.76 -3.83
C VAL A 58 9.67 -5.76 -4.87
N PRO A 59 10.46 -6.09 -5.90
CA PRO A 59 10.07 -7.10 -6.88
C PRO A 59 9.71 -8.43 -6.23
N GLY A 60 8.63 -9.05 -6.72
CA GLY A 60 8.10 -10.32 -6.20
C GLY A 60 7.23 -10.18 -4.96
N ALA A 61 7.11 -8.99 -4.36
CA ALA A 61 6.19 -8.78 -3.23
C ALA A 61 4.75 -9.09 -3.67
N PRO A 62 4.03 -9.97 -2.94
CA PRO A 62 2.68 -10.37 -3.31
C PRO A 62 1.66 -9.26 -3.08
N ILE A 63 0.70 -9.17 -4.01
CA ILE A 63 -0.42 -8.25 -3.97
C ILE A 63 -1.69 -9.07 -3.77
N TYR A 64 -2.39 -8.80 -2.68
CA TYR A 64 -3.68 -9.40 -2.36
C TYR A 64 -4.81 -8.41 -2.61
N CYS A 65 -5.99 -8.88 -2.98
CA CYS A 65 -7.20 -8.05 -3.06
C CYS A 65 -8.19 -8.48 -1.99
N GLU A 66 -8.63 -7.54 -1.16
CA GLU A 66 -9.65 -7.78 -0.14
C GLU A 66 -11.05 -7.53 -0.76
N PHE A 67 -11.63 -8.55 -1.37
CA PHE A 67 -12.91 -8.46 -2.09
C PHE A 67 -14.15 -8.26 -1.21
N LYS A 68 -14.02 -8.16 0.12
CA LYS A 68 -15.16 -7.98 1.03
C LYS A 68 -15.87 -6.62 0.87
N GLU A 69 -15.25 -5.65 0.19
CA GLU A 69 -15.83 -4.31 -0.06
C GLU A 69 -16.47 -4.17 -1.47
N MET A 70 -16.93 -5.28 -2.06
CA MET A 70 -17.49 -5.35 -3.43
C MET A 70 -18.80 -4.57 -3.69
N ARG A 71 -19.32 -3.76 -2.76
CA ARG A 71 -20.57 -2.99 -2.98
C ARG A 71 -20.39 -1.64 -3.71
N GLY A 72 -19.19 -1.35 -4.20
CA GLY A 72 -18.93 -0.27 -5.14
C GLY A 72 -17.48 0.14 -5.10
N ASP A 73 -16.75 -0.01 -6.22
CA ASP A 73 -15.44 0.56 -6.56
C ASP A 73 -14.23 0.47 -5.62
N HIS A 74 -14.35 0.01 -4.37
CA HIS A 74 -13.24 -0.03 -3.40
C HIS A 74 -12.46 -1.35 -3.48
N ARG A 75 -11.83 -1.62 -4.63
CA ARG A 75 -10.85 -2.71 -4.72
C ARG A 75 -9.53 -2.26 -4.10
N VAL A 76 -9.36 -2.56 -2.82
CA VAL A 76 -8.09 -2.33 -2.13
C VAL A 76 -7.10 -3.45 -2.43
N ALA A 77 -5.92 -3.05 -2.90
CA ALA A 77 -4.78 -3.93 -3.07
C ALA A 77 -3.88 -3.86 -1.82
N VAL A 78 -3.46 -5.01 -1.32
CA VAL A 78 -2.60 -5.14 -0.16
C VAL A 78 -1.28 -5.72 -0.59
N LEU A 79 -0.25 -4.88 -0.60
CA LEU A 79 1.13 -5.30 -0.80
C LEU A 79 1.64 -5.87 0.54
N LYS A 80 2.08 -7.12 0.54
CA LYS A 80 2.56 -7.79 1.76
C LYS A 80 4.03 -8.18 1.66
N ASN A 81 4.77 -8.00 2.74
CA ASN A 81 6.14 -8.49 2.88
C ASN A 81 6.49 -8.68 4.38
N PRO A 82 7.73 -9.08 4.74
CA PRO A 82 8.11 -9.27 6.14
C PRO A 82 8.00 -8.03 7.05
N THR A 83 8.00 -6.83 6.48
CA THR A 83 7.90 -5.57 7.23
C THR A 83 6.45 -5.11 7.46
N GLY A 84 5.46 -5.77 6.86
CA GLY A 84 4.04 -5.50 7.13
C GLY A 84 3.15 -5.60 5.89
N SER A 85 2.00 -4.96 5.98
CA SER A 85 1.04 -4.82 4.87
C SER A 85 0.86 -3.33 4.54
N LEU A 86 0.88 -3.01 3.25
CA LEU A 86 0.63 -1.68 2.71
C LEU A 86 -0.67 -1.71 1.91
N ILE A 87 -1.59 -0.81 2.27
CA ILE A 87 -2.91 -0.67 1.66
C ILE A 87 -2.82 0.34 0.52
N LEU A 88 -3.15 -0.13 -0.68
CA LEU A 88 -3.12 0.61 -1.93
C LEU A 88 -4.53 0.71 -2.51
N GLU A 89 -4.89 1.90 -2.94
CA GLU A 89 -6.15 2.16 -3.63
C GLU A 89 -5.88 2.53 -5.10
N PRO A 90 -6.42 1.78 -6.07
CA PRO A 90 -6.32 2.13 -7.49
C PRO A 90 -7.19 3.37 -7.75
N ARG A 91 -6.61 4.40 -8.35
CA ARG A 91 -7.36 5.61 -8.75
C ARG A 91 -7.02 6.01 -10.17
N ASN A 92 -8.04 6.50 -10.88
CA ASN A 92 -7.84 7.26 -12.11
C ASN A 92 -7.81 8.75 -11.73
N GLU A 93 -6.66 9.39 -11.87
CA GLU A 93 -6.53 10.83 -11.71
C GLU A 93 -6.26 11.50 -13.06
N ARG A 94 -6.28 12.84 -13.08
CA ARG A 94 -6.03 13.63 -14.29
C ARG A 94 -4.71 13.29 -14.98
N ARG A 95 -3.69 12.85 -14.23
CA ARG A 95 -2.37 12.47 -14.77
C ARG A 95 -2.28 11.02 -15.23
N GLY A 96 -3.34 10.23 -15.05
CA GLY A 96 -3.38 8.82 -15.38
C GLY A 96 -3.77 7.93 -14.21
N PHE A 97 -3.65 6.63 -14.45
CA PHE A 97 -3.94 5.59 -13.47
C PHE A 97 -2.74 5.35 -12.55
N GLY A 98 -3.02 5.14 -11.26
CA GLY A 98 -2.00 4.76 -10.29
C GLY A 98 -2.57 4.20 -9.01
N TYR A 99 -1.69 3.72 -8.15
CA TYR A 99 -2.00 3.15 -6.85
C TYR A 99 -1.59 4.12 -5.75
N TYR A 100 -2.50 4.41 -4.83
CA TYR A 100 -2.28 5.41 -3.79
C TYR A 100 -2.19 4.75 -2.43
N VAL A 101 -1.15 5.08 -1.68
CA VAL A 101 -1.00 4.58 -0.32
C VAL A 101 -2.08 5.18 0.58
N VAL A 102 -2.93 4.32 1.11
CA VAL A 102 -3.93 4.67 2.12
C VAL A 102 -3.30 4.55 3.50
N THR A 103 -2.82 3.37 3.87
CA THR A 103 -2.27 3.11 5.21
C THR A 103 -1.27 1.95 5.20
N TRP A 104 -0.61 1.73 6.34
CA TRP A 104 0.32 0.62 6.58
C TRP A 104 0.04 0.01 7.94
N TYR A 105 0.25 -1.29 8.13
CA TYR A 105 0.19 -1.93 9.45
C TYR A 105 1.17 -3.11 9.55
N PRO A 106 1.66 -3.47 10.76
CA PRO A 106 2.71 -4.50 10.93
C PRO A 106 2.20 -5.95 10.76
N LYS A 107 0.89 -6.17 10.59
CA LYS A 107 0.29 -7.49 10.43
C LYS A 107 0.71 -8.14 9.10
N ARG A 108 1.24 -9.35 9.20
CA ARG A 108 1.76 -10.16 8.08
C ARG A 108 0.76 -11.18 7.53
N ARG A 109 -0.29 -11.53 8.30
CA ARG A 109 -1.25 -12.56 7.90
C ARG A 109 -2.06 -12.08 6.70
N ALA A 110 -2.13 -12.91 5.66
CA ALA A 110 -2.88 -12.61 4.46
C ALA A 110 -4.38 -12.82 4.70
N GLU A 111 -5.16 -11.78 4.44
CA GLU A 111 -6.60 -11.85 4.23
C GLU A 111 -6.84 -11.40 2.78
N GLY A 112 -7.72 -12.07 2.05
CA GLY A 112 -7.97 -11.81 0.64
C GLY A 112 -7.30 -12.78 -0.34
N THR A 113 -7.49 -12.51 -1.63
CA THR A 113 -7.05 -13.38 -2.73
C THR A 113 -5.76 -12.84 -3.33
N LEU A 114 -4.78 -13.71 -3.61
CA LEU A 114 -3.57 -13.32 -4.35
C LEU A 114 -3.97 -12.97 -5.79
N VAL A 115 -3.67 -11.73 -6.20
CA VAL A 115 -4.06 -11.19 -7.52
C VAL A 115 -2.87 -10.73 -8.36
N GLY A 116 -1.67 -10.67 -7.79
CA GLY A 116 -0.47 -10.30 -8.54
C GLY A 116 0.78 -10.21 -7.68
N THR A 117 1.85 -9.73 -8.29
CA THR A 117 3.14 -9.45 -7.66
C THR A 117 3.74 -8.17 -8.22
N ILE A 118 4.60 -7.51 -7.46
CA ILE A 118 5.37 -6.37 -7.96
C ILE A 118 6.37 -6.87 -9.00
N ALA A 119 6.31 -6.30 -10.21
CA ALA A 119 7.25 -6.61 -11.28
C ALA A 119 8.66 -6.09 -10.93
N LYS A 120 9.69 -6.68 -11.56
CA LYS A 120 11.02 -6.07 -11.53
C LYS A 120 10.97 -4.75 -12.31
N PRO A 121 11.65 -3.68 -11.84
CA PRO A 121 11.82 -2.48 -12.65
C PRO A 121 12.50 -2.89 -13.96
N ASP A 122 11.97 -2.42 -15.07
CA ASP A 122 12.52 -2.73 -16.39
C ASP A 122 13.92 -2.12 -16.45
N SER A 123 14.95 -2.94 -16.62
CA SER A 123 16.36 -2.53 -16.55
C SER A 123 16.82 -1.73 -17.78
N ARG A 124 15.89 -1.13 -18.51
CA ARG A 124 16.12 -0.26 -19.66
C ARG A 124 15.68 1.16 -19.31
N GLN A 125 16.54 1.88 -18.58
CA GLN A 125 16.57 3.33 -18.55
C GLN A 125 18.01 3.78 -18.77
#